data_AF-A0A1B3WFA0-F1
#
_entry.id   AF-A0A1B3WFA0-F1
#
_cell.length_a   1.000
_cell.length_b   1.000
_cell.length_c   1.000
_cell.angle_alpha   90.00
_cell.angle_beta   90.00
_cell.angle_gamma   90.00
#
_symmetry.space_group_name_H-M   'P 1'
#
loop_
_entity.id
_entity.type
_entity.pdbx_description
1 polymer ?
#
loop_
_entity_poly.entity_id
_entity_poly.type
_entity_poly.pdbx_seq_one_letter_code
_entity_poly.pdbx_strand_id
1 'polypeptide(L)'
;MKLLKLDNKEKYYADLLNIEHSWSDRIDSNISNVFIMEAEQQLINSIELSTVMVFLADMPDCERNKFFDSWRSTKEFPTQGQIIKQLSLRGNIFLDMKEKMPTFFSDTKKLNAKINKYVHKQGFQHFYVVRNISMNVGKLQTELIEKFEYYLKKCIGVVAVMRLAIDPFPFLLMDNDILYRSFPLLTLPYSKEFVNEYIGYFVLEQYKQTEIFQGTYEWLKGCKKKNEATFNVTNYEYIDSTKIEFIIEQFELLSINAQYSVLLVASNEKVVKIYCLDGLLMYFTDRKTNRKETHWSSLDFSNFSKSDKLYNQAYGEAYISVFKFKDGSYFIEHNDFLVNEEIKQIDEYVKKNFKRLSSNFDNSFKFVR
;
A
#
# COMPACT_ATOMS: atom_id res chain seq x y z
N MET A 1 11.56 37.03 -68.26
CA MET A 1 10.84 36.59 -67.04
C MET A 1 11.60 37.14 -65.84
N LYS A 2 11.16 38.27 -65.26
CA LYS A 2 11.80 38.85 -64.07
C LYS A 2 11.29 38.08 -62.85
N LEU A 3 12.15 37.31 -62.19
CA LEU A 3 11.89 36.75 -60.87
C LEU A 3 11.66 37.93 -59.90
N LEU A 4 10.48 37.96 -59.27
CA LEU A 4 10.18 38.88 -58.18
C LEU A 4 11.15 38.59 -57.03
N LYS A 5 12.05 39.54 -56.74
CA LYS A 5 12.89 39.51 -55.55
C LYS A 5 12.06 40.03 -54.37
N LEU A 6 11.96 39.23 -53.32
CA LEU A 6 11.44 39.68 -52.03
C LEU A 6 12.55 40.51 -51.37
N ASP A 7 12.43 41.82 -51.43
CA ASP A 7 13.34 42.71 -50.74
C ASP A 7 13.20 42.51 -49.22
N ASN A 8 14.33 42.54 -48.49
CA ASN A 8 14.44 42.26 -47.05
C ASN A 8 14.29 40.81 -46.58
N LYS A 9 14.43 39.79 -47.45
CA LYS A 9 14.38 38.36 -47.04
C LYS A 9 15.29 38.01 -45.85
N GLU A 10 16.48 38.61 -45.76
CA GLU A 10 17.45 38.37 -44.68
C GLU A 10 17.01 39.04 -43.38
N LYS A 11 16.31 40.17 -43.46
CA LYS A 11 15.70 40.83 -42.31
C LYS A 11 14.47 40.06 -41.82
N TYR A 12 13.62 39.52 -42.71
CA TYR A 12 12.52 38.65 -42.29
C TYR A 12 13.01 37.34 -41.66
N TYR A 13 14.09 36.77 -42.18
CA TYR A 13 14.73 35.58 -41.59
C TYR A 13 15.38 35.91 -40.24
N ALA A 14 16.02 37.08 -40.11
CA ALA A 14 16.57 37.57 -38.84
C ALA A 14 15.49 37.99 -37.83
N ASP A 15 14.35 38.51 -38.28
CA ASP A 15 13.21 38.88 -37.43
C ASP A 15 12.48 37.61 -36.93
N LEU A 16 12.37 36.56 -37.76
CA LEU A 16 11.88 35.24 -37.34
C LEU A 16 12.86 34.54 -36.39
N LEU A 17 14.17 34.60 -36.65
CA LEU A 17 15.21 34.14 -35.72
C LEU A 17 15.24 34.95 -34.43
N ASN A 18 14.91 36.25 -34.46
CA ASN A 18 14.75 37.08 -33.25
C ASN A 18 13.51 36.70 -32.45
N ILE A 19 12.46 36.18 -33.08
CA ILE A 19 11.27 35.65 -32.38
C ILE A 19 11.56 34.24 -31.82
N GLU A 20 12.38 33.43 -32.50
CA GLU A 20 12.79 32.08 -32.08
C GLU A 20 13.92 32.09 -31.00
N HIS A 21 14.78 33.11 -31.03
CA HIS A 21 15.95 33.27 -30.16
C HIS A 21 15.91 34.48 -29.22
N SER A 22 14.75 35.13 -29.03
CA SER A 22 14.54 36.04 -27.89
C SER A 22 14.34 35.23 -26.61
N TRP A 23 15.41 34.55 -26.22
CA TRP A 23 15.58 33.91 -24.93
C TRP A 23 15.86 35.01 -23.91
N SER A 24 15.15 34.99 -22.79
CA SER A 24 15.62 35.65 -21.58
C SER A 24 16.63 34.70 -20.89
N ASP A 25 17.67 35.27 -20.28
CA ASP A 25 18.77 34.56 -19.61
C ASP A 25 18.37 33.86 -18.29
N ARG A 26 17.15 33.31 -18.20
CA ARG A 26 16.76 32.38 -17.13
C ARG A 26 16.06 31.15 -17.71
N ILE A 27 16.87 30.23 -18.21
CA ILE A 27 16.49 28.89 -18.67
C ILE A 27 15.70 28.13 -17.58
N ASP A 28 16.03 28.39 -16.31
CA ASP A 28 15.39 27.90 -15.09
C ASP A 28 13.88 28.22 -14.98
N SER A 29 13.40 29.36 -15.50
CA SER A 29 11.97 29.74 -15.43
C SER A 29 11.12 29.11 -16.54
N ASN A 30 11.65 29.02 -17.77
CA ASN A 30 10.95 28.36 -18.88
C ASN A 30 10.92 26.83 -18.69
N ILE A 31 11.98 26.22 -18.16
CA ILE A 31 11.96 24.81 -17.75
C ILE A 31 10.96 24.59 -16.62
N SER A 32 10.88 25.49 -15.64
CA SER A 32 9.87 25.39 -14.55
C SER A 32 8.44 25.43 -15.09
N ASN A 33 8.17 26.27 -16.08
CA ASN A 33 6.85 26.38 -16.72
C ASN A 33 6.49 25.14 -17.56
N VAL A 34 7.46 24.55 -18.27
CA VAL A 34 7.30 23.25 -18.96
C VAL A 34 7.09 22.15 -17.93
N PHE A 35 7.88 22.13 -16.86
CA PHE A 35 7.75 21.17 -15.76
C PHE A 35 6.39 21.25 -15.08
N ILE A 36 5.87 22.46 -14.83
CA ILE A 36 4.54 22.64 -14.24
C ILE A 36 3.45 22.13 -15.18
N MET A 37 3.58 22.33 -16.50
CA MET A 37 2.60 21.77 -17.44
C MET A 37 2.69 20.25 -17.54
N GLU A 38 3.89 19.69 -17.60
CA GLU A 38 4.08 18.24 -17.54
C GLU A 38 3.49 17.68 -16.23
N ALA A 39 3.70 18.38 -15.12
CA ALA A 39 3.12 18.01 -13.84
C ALA A 39 1.59 18.14 -13.84
N GLU A 40 1.00 19.19 -14.42
CA GLU A 40 -0.46 19.32 -14.62
C GLU A 40 -1.02 18.19 -15.51
N GLN A 41 -0.28 17.76 -16.53
CA GLN A 41 -0.62 16.59 -17.34
C GLN A 41 -0.57 15.30 -16.49
N GLN A 42 0.44 15.15 -15.63
CA GLN A 42 0.49 14.03 -14.69
C GLN A 42 -0.68 14.06 -13.69
N LEU A 43 -1.13 15.24 -13.27
CA LEU A 43 -2.31 15.38 -12.41
C LEU A 43 -3.58 14.86 -13.09
N ILE A 44 -3.83 15.22 -14.36
CA ILE A 44 -4.95 14.67 -15.13
C ILE A 44 -4.79 13.16 -15.28
N ASN A 45 -3.61 12.72 -15.70
CA ASN A 45 -3.32 11.30 -15.88
C ASN A 45 -3.59 10.51 -14.59
N SER A 46 -3.32 11.08 -13.40
CA SER A 46 -3.62 10.41 -12.13
C SER A 46 -5.12 10.18 -11.88
N ILE A 47 -5.97 11.16 -12.22
CA ILE A 47 -7.43 11.04 -12.12
C ILE A 47 -7.93 10.00 -13.15
N GLU A 48 -7.40 10.03 -14.37
CA GLU A 48 -7.76 9.06 -15.40
C GLU A 48 -7.34 7.65 -15.02
N LEU A 49 -6.08 7.46 -14.59
CA LEU A 49 -5.53 6.17 -14.19
C LEU A 49 -6.25 5.59 -12.97
N SER A 50 -6.62 6.41 -11.97
CA SER A 50 -7.43 5.92 -10.85
C SER A 50 -8.82 5.47 -11.30
N THR A 51 -9.40 6.11 -12.31
CA THR A 51 -10.68 5.66 -12.92
C THR A 51 -10.49 4.34 -13.67
N VAL A 52 -9.39 4.19 -14.43
CA VAL A 52 -9.02 2.94 -15.11
C VAL A 52 -8.79 1.81 -14.10
N MET A 53 -8.14 2.10 -12.98
CA MET A 53 -7.89 1.15 -11.90
C MET A 53 -9.21 0.61 -11.33
N VAL A 54 -10.17 1.50 -11.02
CA VAL A 54 -11.51 1.09 -10.58
C VAL A 54 -12.25 0.32 -11.67
N PHE A 55 -12.15 0.74 -12.92
CA PHE A 55 -12.74 0.02 -14.05
C PHE A 55 -12.22 -1.41 -14.18
N LEU A 56 -10.91 -1.61 -14.09
CA LEU A 56 -10.33 -2.95 -14.16
C LEU A 56 -10.63 -3.77 -12.90
N ALA A 57 -11.03 -3.17 -11.78
CA ALA A 57 -11.38 -3.91 -10.56
C ALA A 57 -12.87 -4.25 -10.46
N ASP A 58 -13.75 -3.29 -10.79
CA ASP A 58 -15.21 -3.35 -10.55
C ASP A 58 -16.01 -3.87 -11.75
N MET A 59 -15.36 -4.13 -12.89
CA MET A 59 -16.01 -4.74 -14.04
C MET A 59 -16.21 -6.26 -13.86
N PRO A 60 -17.33 -6.83 -14.37
CA PRO A 60 -17.56 -8.28 -14.35
C PRO A 60 -16.40 -9.08 -14.96
N ASP A 61 -16.06 -10.21 -14.34
CA ASP A 61 -14.87 -11.02 -14.64
C ASP A 61 -14.69 -11.35 -16.13
N CYS A 62 -15.77 -11.69 -16.84
CA CYS A 62 -15.74 -12.09 -18.25
C CYS A 62 -15.39 -10.94 -19.20
N GLU A 63 -15.66 -9.69 -18.81
CA GLU A 63 -15.32 -8.49 -19.57
C GLU A 63 -13.96 -7.93 -19.11
N ARG A 64 -13.69 -7.98 -17.80
CA ARG A 64 -12.44 -7.51 -17.20
C ARG A 64 -11.21 -8.09 -17.90
N ASN A 65 -11.18 -9.39 -18.16
CA ASN A 65 -10.03 -10.03 -18.81
C ASN A 65 -9.75 -9.46 -20.20
N LYS A 66 -10.79 -9.18 -20.99
CA LYS A 66 -10.63 -8.59 -22.33
C LYS A 66 -10.04 -7.17 -22.25
N PHE A 67 -10.55 -6.35 -21.34
CA PHE A 67 -10.02 -5.00 -21.13
C PHE A 67 -8.60 -5.05 -20.57
N PHE A 68 -8.31 -5.95 -19.64
CA PHE A 68 -6.99 -6.15 -19.07
C PHE A 68 -5.96 -6.56 -20.13
N ASP A 69 -6.31 -7.51 -21.02
CA ASP A 69 -5.43 -7.94 -22.11
C ASP A 69 -5.19 -6.82 -23.13
N SER A 70 -6.23 -6.05 -23.47
CA SER A 70 -6.10 -4.88 -24.36
C SER A 70 -5.19 -3.81 -23.74
N TRP A 71 -5.39 -3.49 -22.46
CA TRP A 71 -4.55 -2.54 -21.73
C TRP A 71 -3.09 -3.00 -21.66
N ARG A 72 -2.87 -4.26 -21.29
CA ARG A 72 -1.54 -4.88 -21.20
C ARG A 72 -0.81 -4.91 -22.54
N SER A 73 -1.55 -5.06 -23.64
CA SER A 73 -1.00 -5.14 -25.00
C SER A 73 -0.97 -3.78 -25.71
N THR A 74 -1.20 -2.68 -24.99
CA THR A 74 -1.27 -1.31 -25.55
C THR A 74 -2.17 -1.20 -26.78
N LYS A 75 -3.28 -1.96 -26.80
CA LYS A 75 -4.31 -1.87 -27.84
C LYS A 75 -5.23 -0.69 -27.55
N GLU A 76 -6.14 -0.41 -28.48
CA GLU A 76 -7.19 0.59 -28.26
C GLU A 76 -7.92 0.32 -26.94
N PHE A 77 -7.98 1.36 -26.09
CA PHE A 77 -8.57 1.29 -24.77
C PHE A 77 -9.60 2.41 -24.61
N PRO A 78 -10.73 2.18 -23.89
CA PRO A 78 -11.76 3.20 -23.76
C PRO A 78 -11.22 4.47 -23.07
N THR A 79 -11.68 5.63 -23.56
CA THR A 79 -11.43 6.93 -22.93
C THR A 79 -12.10 7.02 -21.56
N GLN A 80 -11.64 7.92 -20.68
CA GLN A 80 -12.22 8.08 -19.35
C GLN A 80 -13.74 8.29 -19.36
N GLY A 81 -14.26 9.09 -20.31
CA GLY A 81 -15.71 9.29 -20.45
C GLY A 81 -16.48 8.01 -20.80
N GLN A 82 -15.89 7.15 -21.66
CA GLN A 82 -16.46 5.85 -21.99
C GLN A 82 -16.39 4.89 -20.79
N ILE A 83 -15.28 4.90 -20.05
CA ILE A 83 -15.11 4.12 -18.82
C ILE A 83 -16.18 4.49 -17.79
N ILE A 84 -16.33 5.78 -17.48
CA ILE A 84 -17.33 6.26 -16.50
C ILE A 84 -18.75 5.85 -16.93
N LYS A 85 -19.04 5.89 -18.24
CA LYS A 85 -20.33 5.44 -18.76
C LYS A 85 -20.54 3.94 -18.54
N GLN A 86 -19.53 3.11 -18.77
CA GLN A 86 -19.61 1.67 -18.55
C GLN A 86 -19.73 1.34 -17.05
N LEU A 87 -18.92 1.95 -16.20
CA LEU A 87 -19.01 1.82 -14.75
C LEU A 87 -20.41 2.24 -14.25
N SER A 88 -20.96 3.33 -14.78
CA SER A 88 -22.31 3.80 -14.43
C SER A 88 -23.45 2.91 -14.95
N LEU A 89 -23.16 1.86 -15.73
CA LEU A 89 -24.16 0.91 -16.23
C LEU A 89 -23.97 -0.48 -15.63
N ARG A 90 -22.75 -0.83 -15.21
CA ARG A 90 -22.34 -2.21 -14.93
C ARG A 90 -21.47 -2.37 -13.69
N GLY A 91 -20.79 -1.31 -13.24
CA GLY A 91 -19.92 -1.38 -12.07
C GLY A 91 -20.77 -1.52 -10.81
N ASN A 92 -20.41 -2.43 -9.90
CA ASN A 92 -21.19 -2.64 -8.69
C ASN A 92 -20.82 -1.59 -7.64
N ILE A 93 -19.54 -1.56 -7.26
CA ILE A 93 -19.02 -0.70 -6.20
C ILE A 93 -19.01 0.77 -6.65
N PHE A 94 -18.61 1.05 -7.89
CA PHE A 94 -18.59 2.41 -8.41
C PHE A 94 -19.99 3.04 -8.45
N LEU A 95 -21.02 2.25 -8.77
CA LEU A 95 -22.40 2.75 -8.78
C LEU A 95 -22.88 3.15 -7.39
N ASP A 96 -22.69 2.28 -6.40
CA ASP A 96 -23.04 2.57 -5.01
C ASP A 96 -22.25 3.78 -4.48
N MET A 97 -20.94 3.87 -4.76
CA MET A 97 -20.15 5.05 -4.42
C MET A 97 -20.69 6.32 -5.09
N LYS A 98 -21.07 6.25 -6.36
CA LYS A 98 -21.60 7.40 -7.10
C LYS A 98 -22.94 7.89 -6.53
N GLU A 99 -23.79 6.97 -6.10
CA GLU A 99 -25.07 7.27 -5.46
C GLU A 99 -24.88 7.90 -4.08
N LYS A 100 -24.01 7.31 -3.26
CA LYS A 100 -23.84 7.70 -1.84
C LYS A 100 -22.82 8.80 -1.61
N MET A 101 -21.96 9.07 -2.58
CA MET A 101 -20.96 10.15 -2.55
C MET A 101 -21.13 11.19 -3.68
N PRO A 102 -22.33 11.73 -3.91
CA PRO A 102 -22.62 12.53 -5.10
C PRO A 102 -21.79 13.82 -5.14
N THR A 103 -21.46 14.39 -3.99
CA THR A 103 -20.64 15.60 -3.87
C THR A 103 -19.21 15.34 -4.36
N PHE A 104 -18.61 14.22 -3.95
CA PHE A 104 -17.27 13.81 -4.37
C PHE A 104 -17.18 13.68 -5.90
N PHE A 105 -18.11 12.97 -6.52
CA PHE A 105 -18.09 12.77 -7.97
C PHE A 105 -18.38 14.06 -8.74
N SER A 106 -19.28 14.91 -8.23
CA SER A 106 -19.55 16.24 -8.82
C SER A 106 -18.31 17.13 -8.78
N ASP A 107 -17.61 17.16 -7.64
CA ASP A 107 -16.42 17.99 -7.47
C ASP A 107 -15.22 17.45 -8.24
N THR A 108 -15.05 16.13 -8.32
CA THR A 108 -14.05 15.47 -9.18
C THR A 108 -14.27 15.82 -10.65
N LYS A 109 -15.52 15.82 -11.12
CA LYS A 109 -15.86 16.23 -12.50
C LYS A 109 -15.52 17.70 -12.75
N LYS A 110 -15.86 18.60 -11.82
CA LYS A 110 -15.49 20.03 -11.92
C LYS A 110 -13.98 20.25 -11.89
N LEU A 111 -13.27 19.49 -11.04
CA LEU A 111 -11.81 19.53 -10.94
C LEU A 111 -11.18 19.11 -12.27
N ASN A 112 -11.56 17.96 -12.80
CA ASN A 112 -11.04 17.46 -14.07
C ASN A 112 -11.28 18.47 -15.22
N ALA A 113 -12.49 19.02 -15.29
CA ALA A 113 -12.82 20.06 -16.26
C ALA A 113 -12.02 21.35 -16.09
N LYS A 114 -11.60 21.70 -14.85
CA LYS A 114 -10.72 22.85 -14.59
C LYS A 114 -9.29 22.54 -15.04
N ILE A 115 -8.72 21.39 -14.68
CA ILE A 115 -7.32 21.06 -15.03
C ILE A 115 -7.18 20.89 -16.56
N ASN A 116 -8.16 20.29 -17.23
CA ASN A 116 -8.17 20.18 -18.70
C ASN A 116 -8.09 21.53 -19.43
N LYS A 117 -8.59 22.62 -18.82
CA LYS A 117 -8.44 23.96 -19.42
C LYS A 117 -6.99 24.45 -19.42
N TYR A 118 -6.18 24.04 -18.44
CA TYR A 118 -4.76 24.37 -18.36
C TYR A 118 -3.95 23.59 -19.39
N VAL A 119 -4.15 22.26 -19.45
CA VAL A 119 -3.48 21.39 -20.41
C VAL A 119 -3.81 21.74 -21.85
N HIS A 120 -5.09 21.98 -22.17
CA HIS A 120 -5.50 22.34 -23.53
C HIS A 120 -5.38 23.84 -23.84
N LYS A 121 -4.77 24.64 -22.94
CA LYS A 121 -4.55 26.08 -23.09
C LYS A 121 -5.79 26.85 -23.55
N GLN A 122 -6.96 26.52 -22.98
CA GLN A 122 -8.23 27.13 -23.39
C GLN A 122 -8.37 28.54 -22.82
N GLY A 123 -7.99 29.55 -23.61
CA GLY A 123 -8.10 30.98 -23.31
C GLY A 123 -6.74 31.68 -23.10
N PHE A 124 -6.66 32.98 -23.44
CA PHE A 124 -5.41 33.75 -23.55
C PHE A 124 -4.53 33.70 -22.29
N GLN A 125 -5.14 33.73 -21.10
CA GLN A 125 -4.45 33.62 -19.80
C GLN A 125 -3.77 32.26 -19.53
N HIS A 126 -4.02 31.24 -20.35
CA HIS A 126 -3.39 29.92 -20.26
C HIS A 126 -2.21 29.75 -21.22
N PHE A 127 -1.91 30.76 -22.05
CA PHE A 127 -0.75 30.74 -22.94
C PHE A 127 0.52 31.21 -22.21
N TYR A 128 1.62 30.49 -22.42
CA TYR A 128 2.92 30.80 -21.83
C TYR A 128 3.42 32.21 -22.16
N VAL A 129 3.28 32.61 -23.43
CA VAL A 129 3.77 33.90 -23.92
C VAL A 129 3.13 35.07 -23.15
N VAL A 130 1.86 34.94 -22.80
CA VAL A 130 1.10 35.98 -22.08
C VAL A 130 1.53 36.09 -20.62
N ARG A 131 1.92 34.97 -20.01
CA ARG A 131 2.36 34.90 -18.61
C ARG A 131 3.76 35.45 -18.40
N ASN A 132 4.67 35.23 -19.36
CA ASN A 132 6.06 35.68 -19.30
C ASN A 132 6.27 37.17 -19.62
N ILE A 133 5.30 37.83 -20.27
CA ILE A 133 5.39 39.26 -20.65
C ILE A 133 4.90 40.20 -19.54
N SER A 134 4.15 39.70 -18.56
CA SER A 134 3.57 40.55 -17.51
C SER A 134 4.62 41.07 -16.53
N MET A 135 4.61 42.38 -16.25
CA MET A 135 5.53 43.09 -15.34
C MET A 135 5.50 42.62 -13.86
N ASN A 136 4.69 41.61 -13.53
CA ASN A 136 4.52 41.00 -12.20
C ASN A 136 4.89 39.50 -12.17
N VAL A 137 5.97 39.10 -12.85
CA VAL A 137 6.40 37.70 -13.00
C VAL A 137 6.46 36.94 -11.67
N GLY A 138 6.99 37.55 -10.61
CA GLY A 138 7.11 36.91 -9.29
C GLY A 138 5.76 36.59 -8.63
N LYS A 139 4.80 37.53 -8.66
CA LYS A 139 3.46 37.32 -8.10
C LYS A 139 2.68 36.25 -8.89
N LEU A 140 2.80 36.27 -10.22
CA LEU A 140 2.19 35.26 -11.10
C LEU A 140 2.77 33.86 -10.87
N GLN A 141 4.05 33.75 -10.54
CA GLN A 141 4.70 32.47 -10.23
C GLN A 141 4.21 31.89 -8.89
N THR A 142 4.09 32.71 -7.84
CA THR A 142 3.53 32.27 -6.55
C THR A 142 2.09 31.80 -6.71
N GLU A 143 1.23 32.57 -7.39
CA GLU A 143 -0.16 32.19 -7.65
C GLU A 143 -0.26 30.87 -8.46
N LEU A 144 0.70 30.62 -9.38
CA LEU A 144 0.77 29.38 -10.14
C LEU A 144 1.16 28.19 -9.25
N ILE A 145 2.17 28.36 -8.39
CA ILE A 145 2.63 27.32 -7.46
C ILE A 145 1.51 26.96 -6.48
N GLU A 146 0.88 27.95 -5.84
CA GLU A 146 -0.24 27.73 -4.91
C GLU A 146 -1.40 26.99 -5.58
N LYS A 147 -1.68 27.34 -6.84
CA LYS A 147 -2.72 26.69 -7.63
C LYS A 147 -2.35 25.26 -8.02
N PHE A 148 -1.10 25.04 -8.40
CA PHE A 148 -0.58 23.70 -8.71
C PHE A 148 -0.65 22.81 -7.47
N GLU A 149 -0.15 23.28 -6.32
CA GLU A 149 -0.24 22.58 -5.04
C GLU A 149 -1.69 22.27 -4.67
N TYR A 150 -2.59 23.23 -4.85
CA TYR A 150 -4.02 23.01 -4.65
C TYR A 150 -4.55 21.86 -5.53
N TYR A 151 -4.25 21.85 -6.83
CA TYR A 151 -4.71 20.78 -7.71
C TYR A 151 -4.04 19.44 -7.42
N LEU A 152 -2.74 19.44 -7.09
CA LEU A 152 -2.02 18.24 -6.66
C LEU A 152 -2.68 17.61 -5.43
N LYS A 153 -2.94 18.39 -4.38
CA LYS A 153 -3.62 17.94 -3.17
C LYS A 153 -5.00 17.34 -3.49
N LYS A 154 -5.76 18.00 -4.38
CA LYS A 154 -7.07 17.49 -4.81
C LYS A 154 -6.96 16.20 -5.61
N CYS A 155 -5.97 16.05 -6.49
CA CYS A 155 -5.76 14.81 -7.24
C CYS A 155 -5.37 13.65 -6.32
N ILE A 156 -4.48 13.88 -5.35
CA ILE A 156 -4.14 12.90 -4.31
C ILE A 156 -5.41 12.43 -3.58
N GLY A 157 -6.28 13.38 -3.19
CA GLY A 157 -7.57 13.07 -2.57
C GLY A 157 -8.47 12.20 -3.45
N VAL A 158 -8.59 12.52 -4.74
CA VAL A 158 -9.37 11.72 -5.71
C VAL A 158 -8.82 10.31 -5.83
N VAL A 159 -7.51 10.15 -6.02
CA VAL A 159 -6.86 8.83 -6.13
C VAL A 159 -7.07 8.01 -4.86
N ALA A 160 -6.92 8.63 -3.68
CA ALA A 160 -7.13 7.97 -2.40
C ALA A 160 -8.57 7.48 -2.24
N VAL A 161 -9.57 8.30 -2.56
CA VAL A 161 -10.99 7.89 -2.49
C VAL A 161 -11.32 6.83 -3.54
N MET A 162 -10.80 6.94 -4.76
CA MET A 162 -11.00 5.94 -5.81
C MET A 162 -10.35 4.59 -5.46
N ARG A 163 -9.23 4.58 -4.73
CA ARG A 163 -8.63 3.35 -4.19
C ARG A 163 -9.58 2.61 -3.25
N LEU A 164 -10.42 3.33 -2.50
CA LEU A 164 -11.38 2.71 -1.59
C LEU A 164 -12.45 1.86 -2.30
N ALA A 165 -12.73 2.14 -3.58
CA ALA A 165 -13.58 1.29 -4.41
C ALA A 165 -13.02 -0.14 -4.62
N ILE A 166 -11.73 -0.33 -4.38
CA ILE A 166 -11.03 -1.60 -4.57
C ILE A 166 -10.67 -2.22 -3.23
N ASP A 167 -10.23 -1.37 -2.31
CA ASP A 167 -9.68 -1.76 -1.03
C ASP A 167 -10.17 -0.79 0.06
N PRO A 168 -11.17 -1.17 0.86
CA PRO A 168 -11.73 -0.30 1.90
C PRO A 168 -10.82 -0.21 3.14
N PHE A 169 -9.78 -1.05 3.25
CA PHE A 169 -8.96 -1.16 4.46
C PHE A 169 -8.20 0.11 4.87
N PRO A 170 -7.65 0.95 3.97
CA PRO A 170 -6.97 2.17 4.39
C PRO A 170 -7.84 3.07 5.28
N PHE A 171 -9.15 3.10 5.04
CA PHE A 171 -10.07 3.84 5.88
C PHE A 171 -10.61 3.02 7.06
N LEU A 172 -10.98 1.74 6.85
CA LEU A 172 -11.48 0.88 7.93
C LEU A 172 -10.49 0.76 9.09
N LEU A 173 -9.20 0.61 8.77
CA LEU A 173 -8.14 0.41 9.76
C LEU A 173 -7.81 1.68 10.57
N MET A 174 -8.41 2.83 10.23
CA MET A 174 -8.34 4.02 11.08
C MET A 174 -9.12 3.84 12.39
N ASP A 175 -10.13 2.95 12.40
CA ASP A 175 -10.81 2.54 13.62
C ASP A 175 -9.96 1.47 14.33
N ASN A 176 -9.37 1.83 15.47
CA ASN A 176 -8.55 0.91 16.25
C ASN A 176 -9.30 -0.37 16.61
N ASP A 177 -10.61 -0.33 16.90
CA ASP A 177 -11.33 -1.56 17.22
C ASP A 177 -11.34 -2.53 16.04
N ILE A 178 -11.53 -2.01 14.82
CA ILE A 178 -11.49 -2.78 13.58
C ILE A 178 -10.07 -3.25 13.26
N LEU A 179 -9.06 -2.42 13.49
CA LEU A 179 -7.66 -2.80 13.33
C LEU A 179 -7.33 -4.04 14.18
N TYR A 180 -7.73 -4.09 15.45
CA TYR A 180 -7.48 -5.25 16.31
C TYR A 180 -8.31 -6.48 15.96
N ARG A 181 -9.35 -6.35 15.12
CA ARG A 181 -10.16 -7.46 14.62
C ARG A 181 -9.71 -7.95 13.25
N SER A 182 -8.93 -7.15 12.52
CA SER A 182 -8.47 -7.50 11.17
C SER A 182 -7.47 -8.66 11.19
N PHE A 183 -7.37 -9.32 10.05
CA PHE A 183 -6.33 -10.31 9.79
C PHE A 183 -5.02 -9.60 9.37
N PRO A 184 -3.89 -10.32 9.29
CA PRO A 184 -2.63 -9.71 8.86
C PRO A 184 -2.75 -9.12 7.47
N LEU A 185 -2.56 -7.80 7.36
CA LEU A 185 -2.71 -7.02 6.14
C LEU A 185 -1.43 -6.23 5.89
N LEU A 186 -1.02 -6.13 4.63
CA LEU A 186 0.04 -5.21 4.20
C LEU A 186 -0.44 -3.76 4.14
N THR A 187 -1.76 -3.55 4.04
CA THR A 187 -2.37 -2.22 3.94
C THR A 187 -2.27 -1.48 5.27
N LEU A 188 -1.75 -0.26 5.22
CA LEU A 188 -1.71 0.65 6.36
C LEU A 188 -2.94 1.60 6.38
N PRO A 189 -3.41 2.01 7.56
CA PRO A 189 -4.46 2.99 7.67
C PRO A 189 -4.00 4.36 7.15
N TYR A 190 -4.94 5.16 6.64
CA TYR A 190 -4.69 6.58 6.43
C TYR A 190 -4.43 7.28 7.77
N SER A 191 -3.46 8.19 7.77
CA SER A 191 -3.23 9.04 8.95
C SER A 191 -4.29 10.15 9.02
N LYS A 192 -4.51 10.70 10.22
CA LYS A 192 -5.43 11.83 10.41
C LYS A 192 -4.97 13.05 9.63
N GLU A 193 -3.66 13.25 9.54
CA GLU A 193 -3.02 14.33 8.79
C GLU A 193 -3.28 14.15 7.29
N PHE A 194 -3.13 12.93 6.76
CA PHE A 194 -3.42 12.61 5.36
C PHE A 194 -4.88 12.87 5.02
N VAL A 195 -5.81 12.44 5.89
CA VAL A 195 -7.25 12.71 5.70
C VAL A 195 -7.54 14.19 5.72
N ASN A 196 -6.99 14.94 6.69
CA ASN A 196 -7.20 16.39 6.80
C ASN A 196 -6.70 17.15 5.56
N GLU A 197 -5.53 16.77 5.06
CA GLU A 197 -4.86 17.48 3.99
C GLU A 197 -5.49 17.20 2.61
N TYR A 198 -5.82 15.94 2.32
CA TYR A 198 -6.12 15.51 0.95
C TYR A 198 -7.58 15.13 0.70
N ILE A 199 -8.25 14.48 1.66
CA ILE A 199 -9.58 13.88 1.44
C ILE A 199 -10.70 14.74 2.04
N GLY A 200 -10.55 15.06 3.33
CA GLY A 200 -11.57 15.69 4.17
C GLY A 200 -12.57 14.68 4.77
N TYR A 201 -12.87 14.82 6.06
CA TYR A 201 -13.79 13.92 6.77
C TYR A 201 -15.19 13.86 6.18
N PHE A 202 -15.68 14.96 5.61
CA PHE A 202 -17.00 14.98 4.96
C PHE A 202 -17.12 13.93 3.85
N VAL A 203 -16.08 13.76 3.03
CA VAL A 203 -16.07 12.76 1.96
C VAL A 203 -16.05 11.35 2.55
N LEU A 204 -15.28 11.13 3.61
CA LEU A 204 -15.21 9.84 4.28
C LEU A 204 -16.52 9.45 4.99
N GLU A 205 -17.24 10.42 5.57
CA GLU A 205 -18.58 10.16 6.14
C GLU A 205 -19.60 9.76 5.07
N GLN A 206 -19.52 10.31 3.86
CA GLN A 206 -20.31 9.81 2.72
C GLN A 206 -19.88 8.39 2.34
N TYR A 207 -18.57 8.12 2.28
CA TYR A 207 -18.05 6.80 1.96
C TYR A 207 -18.47 5.72 2.97
N LYS A 208 -18.65 6.05 4.25
CA LYS A 208 -19.18 5.11 5.27
C LYS A 208 -20.57 4.56 4.94
N GLN A 209 -21.33 5.24 4.07
CA GLN A 209 -22.66 4.79 3.67
C GLN A 209 -22.60 3.70 2.59
N THR A 210 -21.45 3.53 1.93
CA THR A 210 -21.26 2.56 0.85
C THR A 210 -21.38 1.12 1.34
N GLU A 211 -21.90 0.24 0.49
CA GLU A 211 -22.10 -1.18 0.80
C GLU A 211 -20.76 -1.88 1.03
N ILE A 212 -19.72 -1.54 0.24
CA ILE A 212 -18.38 -2.09 0.43
C ILE A 212 -17.82 -1.75 1.82
N PHE A 213 -18.01 -0.52 2.29
CA PHE A 213 -17.58 -0.12 3.63
C PHE A 213 -18.39 -0.85 4.69
N GLN A 214 -19.73 -0.75 4.65
CA GLN A 214 -20.62 -1.30 5.67
C GLN A 214 -20.50 -2.82 5.77
N GLY A 215 -20.50 -3.52 4.63
CA GLY A 215 -20.37 -4.97 4.58
C GLY A 215 -19.05 -5.45 5.16
N THR A 216 -17.94 -4.80 4.80
CA THR A 216 -16.61 -5.16 5.32
C THR A 216 -16.48 -4.80 6.81
N TYR A 217 -17.02 -3.65 7.23
CA TYR A 217 -17.01 -3.20 8.61
C TYR A 217 -17.79 -4.13 9.54
N GLU A 218 -19.01 -4.52 9.15
CA GLU A 218 -19.84 -5.46 9.93
C GLU A 218 -19.23 -6.87 9.96
N TRP A 219 -18.63 -7.33 8.85
CA TRP A 219 -17.87 -8.58 8.83
C TRP A 219 -16.72 -8.56 9.84
N LEU A 220 -15.91 -7.48 9.86
CA LEU A 220 -14.80 -7.33 10.81
C LEU A 220 -15.28 -7.20 12.25
N LYS A 221 -16.41 -6.53 12.50
CA LYS A 221 -17.02 -6.47 13.83
C LYS A 221 -17.39 -7.85 14.38
N GLY A 222 -17.80 -8.76 13.52
CA GLY A 222 -18.06 -10.16 13.86
C GLY A 222 -16.82 -10.95 14.27
N CYS A 223 -15.62 -10.52 13.87
CA CYS A 223 -14.36 -11.17 14.24
C CYS A 223 -13.96 -10.88 15.69
N LYS A 224 -13.32 -11.85 16.35
CA LYS A 224 -12.81 -11.68 17.72
C LYS A 224 -11.68 -10.64 17.73
N LYS A 225 -11.79 -9.69 18.66
CA LYS A 225 -10.78 -8.64 18.88
C LYS A 225 -9.54 -9.22 19.54
N LYS A 226 -8.37 -8.97 18.94
CA LYS A 226 -7.07 -9.32 19.52
C LYS A 226 -6.70 -8.32 20.62
N ASN A 227 -6.06 -8.80 21.68
CA ASN A 227 -5.28 -7.95 22.57
C ASN A 227 -3.98 -7.55 21.89
N GLU A 228 -3.29 -6.54 22.44
CA GLU A 228 -2.07 -5.99 21.87
C GLU A 228 -0.96 -7.04 21.66
N ALA A 229 -0.76 -7.93 22.63
CA ALA A 229 0.27 -8.96 22.56
C ALA A 229 -0.01 -9.95 21.41
N THR A 230 -1.25 -10.41 21.28
CA THR A 230 -1.67 -11.33 20.21
C THR A 230 -1.61 -10.65 18.84
N PHE A 231 -2.02 -9.38 18.76
CA PHE A 231 -1.94 -8.59 17.54
C PHE A 231 -0.50 -8.45 17.03
N ASN A 232 0.46 -8.19 17.92
CA ASN A 232 1.86 -8.09 17.54
C ASN A 232 2.42 -9.39 16.98
N VAL A 233 1.99 -10.54 17.51
CA VAL A 233 2.38 -11.86 16.97
C VAL A 233 1.83 -12.06 15.55
N THR A 234 0.56 -11.69 15.32
CA THR A 234 -0.09 -11.95 14.02
C THR A 234 0.32 -10.96 12.94
N ASN A 235 0.54 -9.69 13.28
CA ASN A 235 0.72 -8.61 12.31
C ASN A 235 2.18 -8.16 12.16
N TYR A 236 3.05 -8.45 13.12
CA TYR A 236 4.45 -8.02 13.11
C TYR A 236 5.43 -9.17 13.43
N GLU A 237 4.94 -10.40 13.49
CA GLU A 237 5.72 -11.59 13.84
C GLU A 237 6.56 -11.40 15.13
N TYR A 238 6.04 -10.61 16.07
CA TYR A 238 6.74 -10.22 17.29
C TYR A 238 6.09 -10.85 18.52
N ILE A 239 6.88 -11.62 19.27
CA ILE A 239 6.47 -12.31 20.49
C ILE A 239 7.11 -11.62 21.68
N ASP A 240 6.33 -10.83 22.41
CA ASP A 240 6.75 -10.26 23.69
C ASP A 240 6.78 -11.37 24.76
N SER A 241 7.99 -11.79 25.15
CA SER A 241 8.19 -12.88 26.10
C SER A 241 7.69 -12.55 27.51
N THR A 242 7.47 -11.27 27.82
CA THR A 242 6.89 -10.81 29.09
C THR A 242 5.35 -10.85 29.11
N LYS A 243 4.71 -11.00 27.94
CA LYS A 243 3.24 -10.99 27.78
C LYS A 243 2.68 -12.32 27.26
N ILE A 244 3.42 -13.42 27.43
CA ILE A 244 3.03 -14.76 26.93
C ILE A 244 1.65 -15.21 27.43
N GLU A 245 1.30 -14.91 28.68
CA GLU A 245 -0.02 -15.28 29.24
C GLU A 245 -1.18 -14.66 28.44
N PHE A 246 -1.09 -13.37 28.09
CA PHE A 246 -2.09 -12.68 27.27
C PHE A 246 -2.18 -13.25 25.85
N ILE A 247 -1.07 -13.73 25.30
CA ILE A 247 -1.06 -14.39 23.99
C ILE A 247 -1.75 -15.76 24.08
N ILE A 248 -1.49 -16.52 25.14
CA ILE A 248 -2.10 -17.84 25.37
C ILE A 248 -3.61 -17.74 25.61
N GLU A 249 -4.12 -16.66 26.20
CA GLU A 249 -5.56 -16.41 26.35
C GLU A 249 -6.32 -16.32 25.01
N GLN A 250 -5.62 -16.01 23.92
CA GLN A 250 -6.17 -15.90 22.57
C GLN A 250 -5.45 -16.80 21.57
N PHE A 251 -4.93 -17.95 22.04
CA PHE A 251 -4.12 -18.88 21.27
C PHE A 251 -4.80 -19.37 19.97
N GLU A 252 -6.12 -19.44 19.95
CA GLU A 252 -6.92 -19.82 18.79
C GLU A 252 -6.90 -18.79 17.64
N LEU A 253 -6.50 -17.55 17.91
CA LEU A 253 -6.37 -16.51 16.90
C LEU A 253 -5.02 -16.55 16.16
N LEU A 254 -4.11 -17.42 16.61
CA LEU A 254 -2.78 -17.58 16.03
C LEU A 254 -2.79 -18.64 14.92
N SER A 255 -1.95 -18.43 13.91
CA SER A 255 -1.63 -19.49 12.94
C SER A 255 -0.88 -20.64 13.63
N ILE A 256 -0.86 -21.82 13.01
CA ILE A 256 -0.14 -22.99 13.54
C ILE A 256 1.34 -22.68 13.82
N ASN A 257 1.99 -21.92 12.95
CA ASN A 257 3.39 -21.53 13.14
C ASN A 257 3.56 -20.54 14.29
N ALA A 258 2.66 -19.56 14.42
CA ALA A 258 2.67 -18.64 15.55
C ALA A 258 2.43 -19.38 16.88
N GLN A 259 1.51 -20.35 16.91
CA GLN A 259 1.23 -21.18 18.08
C GLN A 259 2.48 -21.91 18.57
N TYR A 260 3.18 -22.62 17.69
CA TYR A 260 4.43 -23.30 18.05
C TYR A 260 5.52 -22.32 18.47
N SER A 261 5.69 -21.21 17.75
CA SER A 261 6.69 -20.18 18.09
C SER A 261 6.45 -19.57 19.47
N VAL A 262 5.20 -19.25 19.82
CA VAL A 262 4.85 -18.74 21.16
C VAL A 262 5.18 -19.76 22.24
N LEU A 263 4.84 -21.04 22.05
CA LEU A 263 5.15 -22.09 23.02
C LEU A 263 6.66 -22.34 23.16
N LEU A 264 7.42 -22.22 22.06
CA LEU A 264 8.89 -22.30 22.09
C LEU A 264 9.48 -21.16 22.92
N VAL A 265 9.04 -19.91 22.72
CA VAL A 265 9.47 -18.76 23.53
C VAL A 265 9.10 -18.92 25.00
N ALA A 266 7.88 -19.41 25.27
CA ALA A 266 7.37 -19.63 26.62
C ALA A 266 8.15 -20.72 27.38
N SER A 267 8.72 -21.67 26.66
CA SER A 267 9.35 -22.86 27.26
C SER A 267 10.76 -22.62 27.83
N ASN A 268 11.50 -21.63 27.31
CA ASN A 268 12.87 -21.37 27.74
C ASN A 268 13.30 -19.92 27.48
N GLU A 269 13.99 -19.31 28.44
CA GLU A 269 14.43 -17.91 28.39
C GLU A 269 15.54 -17.63 27.36
N LYS A 270 16.28 -18.66 26.94
CA LYS A 270 17.37 -18.52 25.96
C LYS A 270 16.88 -18.40 24.52
N VAL A 271 15.59 -18.68 24.25
CA VAL A 271 15.02 -18.57 22.90
C VAL A 271 14.90 -17.10 22.51
N VAL A 272 15.59 -16.70 21.44
CA VAL A 272 15.65 -15.31 20.97
C VAL A 272 14.83 -15.09 19.69
N LYS A 273 14.90 -16.04 18.75
CA LYS A 273 14.10 -16.04 17.52
C LYS A 273 13.65 -17.44 17.16
N ILE A 274 12.63 -17.51 16.32
CA ILE A 274 12.08 -18.76 15.84
C ILE A 274 11.93 -18.66 14.33
N TYR A 275 12.49 -19.62 13.63
CA TYR A 275 12.34 -19.77 12.20
C TYR A 275 11.44 -20.95 11.90
N CYS A 276 10.56 -20.77 10.92
CA CYS A 276 9.60 -21.76 10.42
C CYS A 276 9.72 -21.83 8.90
N LEU A 277 9.17 -22.90 8.29
CA LEU A 277 9.13 -23.07 6.83
C LEU A 277 10.53 -22.90 6.19
N ASP A 278 11.52 -23.60 6.75
CA ASP A 278 12.92 -23.51 6.33
C ASP A 278 13.44 -22.05 6.27
N GLY A 279 13.07 -21.22 7.25
CA GLY A 279 13.55 -19.85 7.36
C GLY A 279 12.77 -18.81 6.54
N LEU A 280 11.71 -19.18 5.83
CA LEU A 280 10.86 -18.22 5.13
C LEU A 280 10.01 -17.36 6.06
N LEU A 281 9.64 -17.91 7.22
CA LEU A 281 8.90 -17.22 8.26
C LEU A 281 9.75 -17.15 9.52
N MET A 282 9.80 -15.99 10.14
CA MET A 282 10.60 -15.77 11.33
C MET A 282 9.81 -14.93 12.33
N TYR A 283 9.86 -15.36 13.59
CA TYR A 283 9.35 -14.63 14.74
C TYR A 283 10.52 -14.09 15.56
N PHE A 284 10.41 -12.84 15.98
CA PHE A 284 11.36 -12.20 16.89
C PHE A 284 10.77 -12.08 18.28
N THR A 285 11.65 -11.93 19.27
CA THR A 285 11.25 -11.63 20.64
C THR A 285 11.84 -10.30 21.10
N ASP A 286 11.45 -9.86 22.30
CA ASP A 286 12.08 -8.74 23.03
C ASP A 286 13.54 -9.02 23.43
N ARG A 287 14.00 -10.27 23.32
CA ARG A 287 15.35 -10.69 23.67
C ARG A 287 16.32 -10.38 22.54
N LYS A 288 17.53 -9.97 22.87
CA LYS A 288 18.55 -9.56 21.88
C LYS A 288 19.37 -10.74 21.41
N THR A 289 19.52 -10.86 20.09
CA THR A 289 20.44 -11.84 19.49
C THR A 289 21.89 -11.36 19.56
N ASN A 290 22.81 -12.30 19.77
CA ASN A 290 24.24 -12.06 19.62
C ASN A 290 24.69 -12.09 18.15
N ARG A 291 23.89 -12.71 17.26
CA ARG A 291 24.22 -12.83 15.84
C ARG A 291 24.29 -11.44 15.20
N LYS A 292 25.44 -11.11 14.60
CA LYS A 292 25.66 -9.80 13.97
C LYS A 292 25.11 -9.73 12.56
N GLU A 293 25.07 -10.86 11.86
CA GLU A 293 24.50 -10.94 10.53
C GLU A 293 22.98 -10.78 10.55
N THR A 294 22.45 -10.00 9.61
CA THR A 294 21.02 -9.73 9.46
C THR A 294 20.36 -10.55 8.35
N HIS A 295 21.14 -11.18 7.47
CA HIS A 295 20.63 -12.07 6.41
C HIS A 295 20.66 -13.52 6.85
N TRP A 296 19.85 -14.38 6.24
CA TRP A 296 19.89 -15.83 6.39
C TRP A 296 19.44 -16.51 5.10
N SER A 297 19.74 -17.79 4.94
CA SER A 297 19.34 -18.58 3.77
C SER A 297 18.47 -19.75 4.17
N SER A 298 17.41 -20.01 3.40
CA SER A 298 16.61 -21.23 3.58
C SER A 298 17.42 -22.52 3.43
N LEU A 299 18.53 -22.46 2.68
CA LEU A 299 19.44 -23.60 2.56
C LEU A 299 20.11 -23.93 3.91
N ASP A 300 20.41 -22.92 4.74
CA ASP A 300 21.00 -23.11 6.07
C ASP A 300 20.05 -23.94 6.94
N PHE A 301 18.77 -23.55 6.97
CA PHE A 301 17.74 -24.26 7.73
C PHE A 301 17.47 -25.67 7.20
N SER A 302 17.51 -25.86 5.88
CA SER A 302 17.46 -27.20 5.29
C SER A 302 18.62 -28.07 5.80
N ASN A 303 19.83 -27.53 5.83
CA ASN A 303 21.02 -28.25 6.31
C ASN A 303 20.92 -28.55 7.82
N PHE A 304 20.49 -27.58 8.64
CA PHE A 304 20.29 -27.79 10.07
C PHE A 304 19.29 -28.92 10.36
N SER A 305 18.22 -29.02 9.57
CA SER A 305 17.17 -30.04 9.75
C SER A 305 17.60 -31.47 9.38
N LYS A 306 18.61 -31.59 8.49
CA LYS A 306 19.18 -32.84 7.97
C LYS A 306 20.45 -33.29 8.70
N SER A 307 21.05 -32.41 9.51
CA SER A 307 22.22 -32.70 10.33
C SER A 307 21.95 -33.81 11.34
N ASP A 308 22.95 -34.65 11.60
CA ASP A 308 22.91 -35.66 12.68
C ASP A 308 22.87 -35.00 14.07
N LYS A 309 23.42 -33.78 14.19
CA LYS A 309 23.40 -32.99 15.41
C LYS A 309 22.34 -31.90 15.29
N LEU A 310 21.13 -32.17 15.77
CA LEU A 310 20.00 -31.25 15.66
C LEU A 310 20.08 -30.03 16.58
N TYR A 311 20.80 -30.12 17.71
CA TYR A 311 20.82 -29.09 18.75
C TYR A 311 22.16 -28.38 18.86
N ASN A 312 22.12 -27.10 19.22
CA ASN A 312 23.28 -26.23 19.42
C ASN A 312 24.25 -26.24 18.22
N GLN A 313 23.69 -26.11 17.01
CA GLN A 313 24.44 -25.94 15.77
C GLN A 313 24.92 -24.50 15.70
N ALA A 314 26.19 -24.26 15.38
CA ALA A 314 26.72 -22.90 15.31
C ALA A 314 26.07 -22.10 14.18
N TYR A 315 25.71 -20.84 14.46
CA TYR A 315 25.14 -19.93 13.48
C TYR A 315 25.57 -18.48 13.73
N GLY A 316 26.73 -18.11 13.18
CA GLY A 316 27.40 -16.86 13.54
C GLY A 316 27.79 -16.86 15.02
N GLU A 317 27.45 -15.78 15.73
CA GLU A 317 27.64 -15.66 17.19
C GLU A 317 26.49 -16.25 18.03
N ALA A 318 25.54 -16.93 17.41
CA ALA A 318 24.44 -17.61 18.06
C ALA A 318 24.43 -19.10 17.69
N TYR A 319 23.41 -19.80 18.17
CA TYR A 319 23.19 -21.22 17.89
C TYR A 319 21.79 -21.47 17.38
N ILE A 320 21.64 -22.50 16.56
CA ILE A 320 20.36 -23.03 16.09
C ILE A 320 20.12 -24.41 16.69
N SER A 321 18.92 -24.61 17.22
CA SER A 321 18.43 -25.92 17.65
C SER A 321 17.13 -26.27 16.92
N VAL A 322 17.03 -27.50 16.43
CA VAL A 322 15.90 -27.98 15.61
C VAL A 322 14.94 -28.81 16.46
N PHE A 323 13.67 -28.42 16.45
CA PHE A 323 12.56 -29.16 17.04
C PHE A 323 11.61 -29.61 15.93
N LYS A 324 11.23 -30.89 15.94
CA LYS A 324 10.34 -31.47 14.94
C LYS A 324 8.98 -31.76 15.59
N PHE A 325 7.96 -31.04 15.13
CA PHE A 325 6.57 -31.25 15.54
C PHE A 325 5.75 -31.79 14.37
N LYS A 326 4.45 -32.02 14.60
CA LYS A 326 3.56 -32.62 13.59
C LYS A 326 3.51 -31.80 12.30
N ASP A 327 3.55 -30.48 12.42
CA ASP A 327 3.35 -29.55 11.30
C ASP A 327 4.66 -29.07 10.64
N GLY A 328 5.81 -29.59 11.09
CA GLY A 328 7.10 -29.34 10.46
C GLY A 328 8.27 -29.18 11.43
N SER A 329 9.39 -28.71 10.86
CA SER A 329 10.59 -28.36 11.62
C SER A 329 10.53 -26.89 12.05
N TYR A 330 10.85 -26.66 13.31
CA TYR A 330 10.98 -25.34 13.93
C TYR A 330 12.41 -25.18 14.41
N PHE A 331 12.97 -24.00 14.17
CA PHE A 331 14.36 -23.71 14.48
C PHE A 331 14.39 -22.57 15.47
N ILE A 332 14.95 -22.79 16.65
CA ILE A 332 15.14 -21.74 17.63
C ILE A 332 16.56 -21.20 17.57
N GLU A 333 16.69 -19.88 17.50
CA GLU A 333 17.96 -19.17 17.71
C GLU A 333 18.11 -18.85 19.19
N HIS A 334 19.26 -19.19 19.76
CA HIS A 334 19.59 -18.94 21.15
C HIS A 334 21.06 -18.55 21.29
N ASN A 335 21.35 -17.71 22.29
CA ASN A 335 22.68 -17.14 22.49
C ASN A 335 23.62 -18.10 23.25
N ASP A 336 23.04 -18.92 24.13
CA ASP A 336 23.76 -19.84 25.01
C ASP A 336 23.35 -21.28 24.73
N PHE A 337 24.29 -22.21 24.86
CA PHE A 337 24.03 -23.64 24.70
C PHE A 337 22.82 -24.08 25.54
N LEU A 338 21.92 -24.83 24.90
CA LEU A 338 20.87 -25.58 25.57
C LEU A 338 21.45 -26.89 26.10
N VAL A 339 21.31 -27.13 27.41
CA VAL A 339 21.68 -28.41 27.98
C VAL A 339 20.60 -29.46 27.68
N ASN A 340 20.96 -30.74 27.75
CA ASN A 340 20.05 -31.85 27.41
C ASN A 340 18.72 -31.82 28.18
N GLU A 341 18.76 -31.37 29.43
CA GLU A 341 17.56 -31.24 30.26
C GLU A 341 16.63 -30.14 29.73
N GLU A 342 17.17 -28.98 29.35
CA GLU A 342 16.40 -27.88 28.74
C GLU A 342 15.79 -28.32 27.41
N ILE A 343 16.54 -29.04 26.57
CA ILE A 343 16.04 -29.54 25.28
C ILE A 343 14.81 -30.45 25.48
N LYS A 344 14.87 -31.37 26.46
CA LYS A 344 13.75 -32.24 26.80
C LYS A 344 12.56 -31.44 27.32
N GLN A 345 12.81 -30.51 28.25
CA GLN A 345 11.76 -29.67 28.84
C GLN A 345 11.05 -28.83 27.78
N ILE A 346 11.78 -28.26 26.82
CA ILE A 346 11.20 -27.51 25.69
C ILE A 346 10.27 -28.42 24.87
N ASP A 347 10.76 -29.58 24.43
CA ASP A 347 9.99 -30.49 23.59
C ASP A 347 8.72 -31.00 24.29
N GLU A 348 8.82 -31.40 25.56
CA GLU A 348 7.69 -31.85 26.38
C GLU A 348 6.70 -30.73 26.66
N TYR A 349 7.17 -29.53 27.01
CA TYR A 349 6.33 -28.37 27.27
C TYR A 349 5.49 -28.02 26.04
N VAL A 350 6.12 -27.95 24.87
CA VAL A 350 5.43 -27.59 23.62
C VAL A 350 4.41 -28.66 23.26
N LYS A 351 4.79 -29.94 23.26
CA LYS A 351 3.85 -31.04 22.94
C LYS A 351 2.65 -31.09 23.87
N LYS A 352 2.88 -30.93 25.18
CA LYS A 352 1.82 -30.93 26.19
C LYS A 352 0.88 -29.75 26.03
N ASN A 353 1.41 -28.53 25.93
CA ASN A 353 0.59 -27.33 25.85
C ASN A 353 -0.11 -27.18 24.51
N PHE A 354 0.55 -27.55 23.40
CA PHE A 354 -0.08 -27.54 22.10
C PHE A 354 -1.30 -28.46 22.09
N LYS A 355 -1.16 -29.71 22.54
CA LYS A 355 -2.30 -30.64 22.65
C LYS A 355 -3.43 -30.08 23.53
N ARG A 356 -3.09 -29.55 24.71
CA ARG A 356 -4.06 -29.00 25.68
C ARG A 356 -4.82 -27.81 25.15
N LEU A 357 -4.13 -26.88 24.49
CA LEU A 357 -4.73 -25.67 23.96
C LEU A 357 -5.51 -25.99 22.70
N SER A 358 -4.95 -26.75 21.75
CA SER A 358 -5.64 -27.12 20.50
C SER A 358 -6.86 -28.03 20.69
N SER A 359 -6.92 -28.87 21.73
CA SER A 359 -8.09 -29.73 22.00
C SER A 359 -9.33 -28.96 22.48
N ASN A 360 -9.16 -27.69 22.89
CA ASN A 360 -10.27 -26.86 23.35
C ASN A 360 -11.01 -26.16 22.19
N PHE A 361 -10.61 -26.42 20.94
CA PHE A 361 -11.13 -25.71 19.78
C PHE A 361 -11.65 -26.70 18.74
N ASP A 362 -12.97 -26.80 18.64
CA ASP A 362 -13.64 -27.51 17.55
C ASP A 362 -13.68 -26.61 16.30
N ASN A 363 -13.47 -27.23 15.14
CA ASN A 363 -13.11 -26.60 13.87
C ASN A 363 -14.15 -25.62 13.31
N SER A 364 -14.03 -24.32 13.59
CA SER A 364 -14.89 -23.30 12.95
C SER A 364 -14.14 -22.09 12.41
N PHE A 365 -12.94 -22.22 11.86
CA PHE A 365 -12.36 -21.18 11.01
C PHE A 365 -11.60 -21.80 9.83
N LYS A 366 -12.34 -22.16 8.77
CA LYS A 366 -11.75 -22.28 7.44
C LYS A 366 -11.57 -20.86 6.91
N PHE A 367 -10.32 -20.41 6.81
CA PHE A 367 -9.98 -19.31 5.91
C PHE A 367 -10.48 -19.67 4.51
N VAL A 368 -11.54 -19.00 4.06
CA VAL A 368 -11.86 -18.95 2.64
C VAL A 368 -10.86 -17.97 2.05
N ARG A 369 -9.98 -18.50 1.19
CA ARG A 369 -9.04 -17.71 0.40
C ARG A 369 -9.76 -16.80 -0.58
#